data_AF-A0A1Z5JTG0-F1
#
_entry.id   AF-A0A1Z5JTG0-F1
#
_cell.length_a   1.000
_cell.length_b   1.000
_cell.length_c   1.000
_cell.angle_alpha   90.00
_cell.angle_beta   90.00
_cell.angle_gamma   90.00
#
_symmetry.space_group_name_H-M   'P 1'
#
loop_
_entity.id
_entity.type
_entity.pdbx_description
1 polymer ?
#
loop_
_entity_poly.entity_id
_entity_poly.type
_entity_poly.pdbx_seq_one_letter_code
_entity_poly.pdbx_strand_id
1 'polypeptide(L)'
;MHSFGVSATYELVQAGVPVNNKLENTIPVEKDANESIRSTELSFESPSFGLQASQSSLSSFHSQESSAIPFHNHGQAMTSIMSSATLTVTVSQARGLVSLDRNIFGKMKSAEPLVELYLGGKSCGKTGPARRSSNPVWKENEIFCEIGGDMAKELVQRSEKLELRIYDRQISKETFMGAIMLTLPKEEVSCWYTVAARSEQAREFYCAGATGQIEVKVQMTAKFYPVLMPGHVFVLRQHSKIALDLSWRSGPCLETSFVATDLDNGFILWDESVYFANRTNPNRSIVFPERLELPGQPTIDTVVIDLDNVPMNVGTLCLVMTARDNSFSGIESLEIRCKDAITGQGVGRFVPQLTPSDTSVVLLRISRAKNRNTWDLEVMATGYQGFREFGSMQPEIQVIAQGSATRISRRAERTALMRSGESIRIEDYAAPLPENLSIGLYWKVANGENVLPLALLMDKDTHLLDVVHRQNSQSEDLSVAYVEDRFQVALPRAVTDVHYICFSLGPYLGEQADHILSAAFNMLNSADGTEIVRCTFPDFDTFPTRTVTVGCLFRSGASWEFALLGLSSCDLTIDDCTRTLQNCMIEKHLGHLSSLMTYS
;
A
#
# COMPACT_ATOMS: atom_id res chain seq x y z
N MET A 1 28.50 -30.77 -27.55
CA MET A 1 28.24 -30.27 -28.91
C MET A 1 26.93 -29.49 -28.85
N HIS A 2 26.99 -28.19 -29.17
CA HIS A 2 25.91 -27.20 -29.45
C HIS A 2 24.78 -27.08 -28.40
N SER A 3 24.69 -26.07 -27.52
CA SER A 3 24.55 -24.60 -27.70
C SER A 3 23.46 -24.17 -28.68
N PHE A 4 22.42 -23.50 -28.19
CA PHE A 4 21.98 -22.16 -28.64
C PHE A 4 20.95 -21.61 -27.64
N GLY A 5 21.22 -20.42 -27.11
CA GLY A 5 20.20 -19.55 -26.52
C GLY A 5 19.78 -18.49 -27.53
N VAL A 6 18.63 -17.86 -27.31
CA VAL A 6 18.30 -16.55 -27.89
C VAL A 6 17.46 -15.76 -26.88
N SER A 7 18.02 -14.62 -26.51
CA SER A 7 17.38 -13.45 -25.90
C SER A 7 16.75 -12.61 -27.02
N ALA A 8 15.56 -12.04 -26.79
CA ALA A 8 14.96 -11.06 -27.70
C ALA A 8 14.64 -9.78 -26.93
N THR A 9 15.44 -8.76 -27.24
CA THR A 9 15.33 -7.34 -26.91
C THR A 9 14.22 -6.67 -27.71
N TYR A 10 13.43 -5.80 -27.08
CA TYR A 10 12.51 -4.89 -27.77
C TYR A 10 13.25 -3.63 -28.22
N GLU A 11 13.38 -3.43 -29.54
CA GLU A 11 13.84 -2.18 -30.16
C GLU A 11 12.66 -1.23 -30.39
N LEU A 12 12.82 0.01 -29.92
CA LEU A 12 11.98 1.16 -30.23
C LEU A 12 12.27 1.64 -31.66
N VAL A 13 11.30 1.52 -32.56
CA VAL A 13 11.34 2.15 -33.88
C VAL A 13 10.68 3.53 -33.78
N GLN A 14 11.49 4.58 -33.90
CA GLN A 14 11.03 5.95 -34.16
C GLN A 14 10.61 6.08 -35.63
N ALA A 15 9.34 6.43 -35.87
CA ALA A 15 8.89 6.96 -37.14
C ALA A 15 8.33 8.38 -36.91
N GLY A 16 9.01 9.38 -37.47
CA GLY A 16 8.64 10.78 -37.38
C GLY A 16 7.55 11.18 -38.37
N VAL A 17 6.55 11.92 -37.89
CA VAL A 17 5.58 12.71 -38.68
C VAL A 17 5.27 13.99 -37.87
N PRO A 18 5.16 15.18 -38.50
CA PRO A 18 5.38 16.46 -37.82
C PRO A 18 4.20 16.93 -36.96
N VAL A 19 4.58 17.65 -35.90
CA VAL A 19 3.73 18.36 -34.93
C VAL A 19 2.88 19.41 -35.64
N ASN A 20 1.56 19.32 -35.47
CA ASN A 20 0.65 20.44 -35.70
C ASN A 20 -0.01 20.80 -34.36
N ASN A 21 0.42 21.94 -33.81
CA ASN A 21 -0.08 22.50 -32.56
C ASN A 21 -1.51 23.04 -32.74
N LYS A 22 -2.49 22.41 -32.10
CA LYS A 22 -3.68 23.02 -31.45
C LYS A 22 -4.75 21.95 -31.24
N LEU A 23 -4.85 21.44 -30.01
CA LEU A 23 -6.10 20.99 -29.39
C LEU A 23 -5.77 20.69 -27.92
N GLU A 24 -6.17 21.61 -27.05
CA GLU A 24 -6.32 21.36 -25.62
C GLU A 24 -7.36 20.23 -25.47
N ASN A 25 -6.89 19.03 -25.11
CA ASN A 25 -7.75 17.96 -24.62
C ASN A 25 -7.39 17.72 -23.16
N THR A 26 -8.28 18.19 -22.29
CA THR A 26 -8.47 17.73 -20.93
C THR A 26 -8.47 16.20 -20.89
N ILE A 27 -7.46 15.63 -20.24
CA ILE A 27 -7.45 14.23 -19.82
C ILE A 27 -8.61 14.05 -18.83
N PRO A 28 -9.54 13.10 -19.02
CA PRO A 28 -10.53 12.82 -17.99
C PRO A 28 -9.80 12.19 -16.81
N VAL A 29 -9.95 12.80 -15.63
CA VAL A 29 -9.63 12.16 -14.36
C VAL A 29 -10.49 10.91 -14.28
N GLU A 30 -9.86 9.74 -14.23
CA GLU A 30 -10.54 8.47 -13.94
C GLU A 30 -11.26 8.59 -12.61
N LYS A 31 -12.59 8.59 -12.64
CA LYS A 31 -13.40 8.50 -11.42
C LYS A 31 -13.50 7.03 -11.00
N ASP A 32 -13.21 6.77 -9.74
CA ASP A 32 -13.23 5.46 -9.08
C ASP A 32 -14.62 5.20 -8.47
N ALA A 33 -15.00 3.93 -8.27
CA ALA A 33 -16.26 3.54 -7.62
C ALA A 33 -16.36 4.12 -6.18
N ASN A 34 -15.22 4.35 -5.52
CA ASN A 34 -15.13 5.07 -4.25
C ASN A 34 -15.67 6.52 -4.34
N GLU A 35 -15.40 7.24 -5.42
CA GLU A 35 -15.92 8.61 -5.61
C GLU A 35 -17.44 8.65 -5.80
N SER A 36 -18.05 7.55 -6.24
CA SER A 36 -19.51 7.48 -6.42
C SER A 36 -20.25 7.34 -5.09
N ILE A 37 -19.67 6.61 -4.12
CA ILE A 37 -20.19 6.54 -2.74
C ILE A 37 -20.21 7.95 -2.10
N ARG A 38 -19.16 8.75 -2.34
CA ARG A 38 -18.98 10.10 -1.82
C ARG A 38 -20.07 11.10 -2.23
N SER A 39 -20.66 10.95 -3.41
CA SER A 39 -21.65 11.90 -3.96
C SER A 39 -22.92 11.99 -3.10
N THR A 40 -23.23 10.94 -2.35
CA THR A 40 -24.44 10.83 -1.51
C THR A 40 -24.24 11.40 -0.10
N GLU A 41 -22.99 11.58 0.37
CA GLU A 41 -22.69 12.06 1.73
C GLU A 41 -22.82 13.59 1.89
N LEU A 42 -22.88 14.36 0.80
CA LEU A 42 -22.78 15.83 0.81
C LEU A 42 -24.11 16.60 0.96
N SER A 43 -25.26 15.94 1.16
CA SER A 43 -26.56 16.60 1.34
C SER A 43 -27.09 16.48 2.78
N PHE A 44 -26.52 17.25 3.71
CA PHE A 44 -27.15 17.50 5.02
C PHE A 44 -27.07 18.99 5.37
N GLU A 45 -28.19 19.71 5.20
CA GLU A 45 -28.41 20.99 5.87
C GLU A 45 -28.91 20.71 7.29
N SER A 46 -28.09 21.04 8.29
CA SER A 46 -28.45 20.93 9.70
C SER A 46 -29.26 22.16 10.16
N PRO A 47 -30.43 22.01 10.82
CA PRO A 47 -31.10 23.12 11.48
C PRO A 47 -30.40 23.47 12.79
N SER A 48 -30.08 24.75 12.95
CA SER A 48 -29.45 25.33 14.14
C SER A 48 -30.40 25.38 15.34
N PHE A 49 -30.08 24.65 16.41
CA PHE A 49 -30.64 24.90 17.75
C PHE A 49 -29.50 25.07 18.76
N GLY A 50 -29.42 26.25 19.35
CA GLY A 50 -28.49 26.56 20.44
C GLY A 50 -29.12 26.24 21.79
N LEU A 51 -28.38 25.54 22.66
CA LEU A 51 -28.66 25.49 24.09
C LEU A 51 -27.35 25.44 24.90
N GLN A 52 -27.41 26.12 26.04
CA GLN A 52 -26.31 26.51 26.91
C GLN A 52 -25.65 25.35 27.65
N ALA A 53 -24.35 25.51 27.87
CA ALA A 53 -23.52 24.69 28.73
C ALA A 53 -23.97 24.76 30.20
N SER A 54 -23.98 23.60 30.87
CA SER A 54 -23.76 23.49 32.30
C SER A 54 -22.78 22.35 32.58
N GLN A 55 -21.70 22.71 33.27
CA GLN A 55 -20.66 21.79 33.73
C GLN A 55 -21.14 21.05 34.97
N SER A 56 -20.85 19.75 35.08
CA SER A 56 -20.46 19.14 36.35
C SER A 56 -19.90 17.72 36.19
N SER A 57 -18.77 17.52 36.89
CA SER A 57 -18.31 16.33 37.62
C SER A 57 -17.86 15.05 36.88
N LEU A 58 -16.53 14.89 36.93
CA LEU A 58 -15.75 13.66 36.97
C LEU A 58 -16.25 12.65 38.02
N SER A 59 -16.22 11.35 37.70
CA SER A 59 -15.49 10.34 38.49
C SER A 59 -15.61 8.91 37.93
N SER A 60 -14.44 8.23 37.97
CA SER A 60 -14.19 6.80 38.19
C SER A 60 -14.75 5.73 37.25
N PHE A 61 -13.85 5.06 36.52
CA PHE A 61 -13.95 3.61 36.29
C PHE A 61 -12.59 2.92 36.44
N HIS A 62 -12.62 1.80 37.16
CA HIS A 62 -11.51 1.01 37.69
C HIS A 62 -10.66 0.33 36.60
N SER A 63 -9.35 0.43 36.76
CA SER A 63 -8.35 -0.50 36.26
C SER A 63 -8.46 -1.82 37.01
N GLN A 64 -8.79 -2.92 36.31
CA GLN A 64 -8.58 -4.26 36.82
C GLN A 64 -7.20 -4.75 36.38
N GLU A 65 -6.40 -5.08 37.38
CA GLU A 65 -5.07 -5.67 37.28
C GLU A 65 -5.15 -7.08 36.67
N SER A 66 -4.40 -7.29 35.58
CA SER A 66 -4.17 -8.63 35.03
C SER A 66 -2.93 -9.24 35.69
N SER A 67 -3.14 -10.28 36.48
CA SER A 67 -2.12 -11.09 37.13
C SER A 67 -1.28 -11.87 36.11
N ALA A 68 0.03 -11.88 36.33
CA ALA A 68 1.05 -12.51 35.51
C ALA A 68 0.98 -14.05 35.47
N ILE A 69 1.20 -14.62 34.29
CA ILE A 69 1.70 -15.98 34.08
C ILE A 69 2.93 -15.87 33.17
N PRO A 70 4.11 -16.42 33.55
CA PRO A 70 5.32 -16.29 32.75
C PRO A 70 5.36 -17.40 31.69
N PHE A 71 5.48 -17.00 30.41
CA PHE A 71 6.00 -17.90 29.39
C PHE A 71 7.40 -17.46 28.99
N HIS A 72 8.37 -18.29 29.36
CA HIS A 72 9.69 -18.30 28.76
C HIS A 72 9.55 -18.63 27.28
N ASN A 73 9.89 -17.67 26.40
CA ASN A 73 10.41 -17.99 25.09
C ASN A 73 11.82 -17.42 24.98
N HIS A 74 12.75 -18.32 24.71
CA HIS A 74 14.17 -18.04 24.53
C HIS A 74 14.38 -16.91 23.53
N GLY A 75 15.29 -16.00 23.90
CA GLY A 75 15.76 -14.94 23.01
C GLY A 75 16.25 -15.54 21.69
N GLN A 76 15.52 -15.25 20.62
CA GLN A 76 16.13 -15.22 19.31
C GLN A 76 17.28 -14.21 19.41
N ALA A 77 18.51 -14.68 19.20
CA ALA A 77 19.65 -13.79 19.04
C ALA A 77 19.28 -12.78 17.96
N MET A 78 19.10 -11.51 18.32
CA MET A 78 18.79 -10.45 17.37
C MET A 78 19.95 -10.34 16.39
N THR A 79 19.81 -10.98 15.24
CA THR A 79 20.76 -10.84 14.15
C THR A 79 20.73 -9.38 13.71
N SER A 80 21.90 -8.75 13.72
CA SER A 80 22.03 -7.35 13.31
C SER A 80 21.78 -7.25 11.80
N ILE A 81 20.72 -6.53 11.41
CA ILE A 81 20.38 -6.31 9.99
C ILE A 81 20.95 -4.95 9.58
N MET A 82 21.68 -4.93 8.47
CA MET A 82 22.28 -3.70 7.95
C MET A 82 21.19 -2.74 7.47
N SER A 83 21.19 -1.51 8.00
CA SER A 83 20.28 -0.43 7.59
C SER A 83 20.84 0.37 6.43
N SER A 84 22.14 0.59 6.41
CA SER A 84 22.86 1.26 5.34
C SER A 84 24.35 0.95 5.42
N ALA A 85 25.10 1.38 4.43
CA ALA A 85 26.56 1.38 4.47
C ALA A 85 27.09 2.68 3.89
N THR A 86 28.19 3.18 4.47
CA THR A 86 28.98 4.25 3.89
C THR A 86 30.17 3.64 3.17
N LEU A 87 30.22 3.78 1.85
CA LEU A 87 31.38 3.46 1.03
C LEU A 87 32.30 4.68 0.99
N THR A 88 33.50 4.55 1.55
CA THR A 88 34.56 5.56 1.50
C THR A 88 35.62 5.11 0.52
N VAL A 89 35.87 5.92 -0.50
CA VAL A 89 36.96 5.72 -1.45
C VAL A 89 37.98 6.84 -1.30
N THR A 90 39.20 6.49 -0.92
CA THR A 90 40.31 7.43 -0.77
C THR A 90 41.28 7.27 -1.93
N VAL A 91 41.47 8.33 -2.70
CA VAL A 91 42.41 8.38 -3.83
C VAL A 91 43.67 9.14 -3.40
N SER A 92 44.71 8.45 -2.93
CA SER A 92 45.88 9.12 -2.33
C SER A 92 46.74 9.82 -3.39
N GLN A 93 47.18 9.06 -4.39
CA GLN A 93 48.17 9.50 -5.36
C GLN A 93 48.12 8.67 -6.64
N ALA A 94 48.75 9.18 -7.70
CA ALA A 94 48.93 8.43 -8.94
C ALA A 94 50.36 8.58 -9.45
N ARG A 95 50.75 7.72 -10.38
CA ARG A 95 52.04 7.74 -11.06
C ARG A 95 51.91 7.49 -12.55
N GLY A 96 52.64 8.27 -13.34
CA GLY A 96 52.68 8.13 -14.80
C GLY A 96 51.36 8.39 -15.54
N LEU A 97 50.49 9.25 -14.99
CA LEU A 97 49.26 9.63 -15.68
C LEU A 97 49.55 10.42 -16.97
N VAL A 98 48.72 10.18 -17.99
CA VAL A 98 48.78 10.89 -19.27
C VAL A 98 48.55 12.38 -19.06
N SER A 99 49.20 13.23 -19.85
CA SER A 99 48.89 14.66 -19.92
C SER A 99 48.13 14.96 -21.21
N LEU A 100 46.96 15.59 -21.12
CA LEU A 100 46.12 15.87 -22.28
C LEU A 100 46.21 17.33 -22.76
N ASP A 101 46.63 18.24 -21.87
CA ASP A 101 46.85 19.66 -22.20
C ASP A 101 48.15 19.87 -23.00
N ARG A 102 48.14 20.82 -23.95
CA ARG A 102 49.35 21.38 -24.58
C ARG A 102 49.42 22.90 -24.34
N ASN A 103 50.61 23.42 -24.06
CA ASN A 103 50.82 24.86 -23.96
C ASN A 103 50.87 25.52 -25.35
N ILE A 104 50.91 26.86 -25.38
CA ILE A 104 51.01 27.66 -26.62
C ILE A 104 52.25 27.37 -27.49
N PHE A 105 53.22 26.61 -26.97
CA PHE A 105 54.42 26.15 -27.69
C PHE A 105 54.35 24.65 -28.04
N GLY A 106 53.18 24.02 -27.93
CA GLY A 106 52.95 22.61 -28.26
C GLY A 106 53.51 21.59 -27.26
N LYS A 107 54.14 22.01 -26.16
CA LYS A 107 54.61 21.10 -25.09
C LYS A 107 53.45 20.68 -24.22
N MET A 108 53.42 19.40 -23.82
CA MET A 108 52.40 18.93 -22.88
C MET A 108 52.48 19.68 -21.55
N LYS A 109 51.33 20.15 -21.07
CA LYS A 109 51.16 20.77 -19.76
C LYS A 109 50.72 19.69 -18.79
N SER A 110 51.26 19.72 -17.58
CA SER A 110 50.89 18.76 -16.54
C SER A 110 49.38 18.79 -16.26
N ALA A 111 48.76 17.62 -16.29
CA ALA A 111 47.34 17.40 -16.02
C ALA A 111 46.97 17.82 -14.60
N GLU A 112 45.73 18.31 -14.41
CA GLU A 112 45.12 18.63 -13.12
C GLU A 112 43.99 17.64 -12.83
N PRO A 113 44.33 16.38 -12.46
CA PRO A 113 43.37 15.30 -12.50
C PRO A 113 42.38 15.35 -11.34
N LEU A 114 41.14 15.00 -11.64
CA LEU A 114 40.07 14.71 -10.69
C LEU A 114 39.58 13.28 -10.93
N VAL A 115 39.04 12.66 -9.88
CA VAL A 115 38.53 11.30 -9.95
C VAL A 115 37.08 11.28 -9.51
N GLU A 116 36.24 10.59 -10.26
CA GLU A 116 34.81 10.44 -10.00
C GLU A 116 34.46 8.97 -9.81
N LEU A 117 33.67 8.67 -8.76
CA LEU A 117 33.23 7.33 -8.41
C LEU A 117 31.88 7.02 -9.04
N TYR A 118 31.80 5.85 -9.66
CA TYR A 118 30.57 5.29 -10.22
C TYR A 118 30.26 3.93 -9.58
N LEU A 119 29.01 3.78 -9.15
CA LEU A 119 28.44 2.56 -8.59
C LEU A 119 27.20 2.17 -9.40
N GLY A 120 27.22 1.00 -10.05
CA GLY A 120 26.12 0.57 -10.94
C GLY A 120 25.82 1.59 -12.05
N GLY A 121 26.84 2.27 -12.58
CA GLY A 121 26.70 3.31 -13.61
C GLY A 121 26.25 4.69 -13.12
N LYS A 122 25.92 4.86 -11.83
CA LYS A 122 25.53 6.16 -11.25
C LYS A 122 26.72 6.84 -10.57
N SER A 123 26.92 8.13 -10.83
CA SER A 123 27.95 8.93 -10.14
C SER A 123 27.59 9.13 -8.67
N CYS A 124 28.55 8.86 -7.79
CA CYS A 124 28.41 8.95 -6.34
C CYS A 124 29.09 10.21 -5.77
N GLY A 125 30.09 10.75 -6.47
CA GLY A 125 30.87 11.89 -6.01
C GLY A 125 32.25 11.93 -6.67
N LYS A 126 32.99 13.01 -6.42
CA LYS A 126 34.31 13.24 -7.00
C LYS A 126 35.29 13.83 -5.99
N THR A 127 36.57 13.58 -6.22
CA THR A 127 37.66 14.24 -5.50
C THR A 127 37.72 15.73 -5.87
N GLY A 128 38.44 16.50 -5.06
CA GLY A 128 38.97 17.78 -5.54
C GLY A 128 40.01 17.56 -6.66
N PRO A 129 40.36 18.58 -7.44
CA PRO A 129 41.45 18.51 -8.41
C PRO A 129 42.80 18.37 -7.69
N ALA A 130 43.64 17.44 -8.15
CA ALA A 130 45.00 17.33 -7.64
C ALA A 130 45.93 18.40 -8.23
N ARG A 131 47.07 18.62 -7.58
CA ARG A 131 48.11 19.51 -8.09
C ARG A 131 48.64 18.99 -9.43
N ARG A 132 48.84 19.93 -10.37
CA ARG A 132 49.32 19.64 -11.72
C ARG A 132 50.61 18.82 -11.76
N SER A 133 50.51 17.55 -12.15
CA SER A 133 51.62 16.58 -12.16
C SER A 133 51.22 15.31 -12.90
N SER A 134 52.18 14.61 -13.52
CA SER A 134 52.00 13.22 -13.99
C SER A 134 52.01 12.22 -12.82
N ASN A 135 52.48 12.65 -11.64
CA ASN A 135 52.42 11.91 -10.39
C ASN A 135 51.68 12.77 -9.35
N PRO A 136 50.37 12.96 -9.51
CA PRO A 136 49.57 13.81 -8.63
C PRO A 136 49.40 13.20 -7.23
N VAL A 137 49.19 14.06 -6.24
CA VAL A 137 48.75 13.71 -4.88
C VAL A 137 47.53 14.55 -4.58
N TRP A 138 46.44 13.90 -4.17
CA TRP A 138 45.18 14.57 -3.84
C TRP A 138 45.17 15.01 -2.37
N LYS A 139 44.71 16.24 -2.13
CA LYS A 139 44.45 16.74 -0.77
C LYS A 139 43.02 16.48 -0.32
N GLU A 140 42.08 16.74 -1.23
CA GLU A 140 40.67 16.38 -1.08
C GLU A 140 40.47 15.05 -1.79
N ASN A 141 40.81 13.97 -1.10
CA ASN A 141 41.00 12.64 -1.66
C ASN A 141 39.89 11.65 -1.32
N GLU A 142 38.94 12.01 -0.45
CA GLU A 142 37.87 11.12 0.00
C GLU A 142 36.57 11.39 -0.75
N ILE A 143 35.96 10.30 -1.23
CA ILE A 143 34.62 10.28 -1.79
C ILE A 143 33.76 9.41 -0.88
N PHE A 144 32.62 9.94 -0.45
CA PHE A 144 31.65 9.24 0.39
C PHE A 144 30.41 8.91 -0.43
N CYS A 145 29.98 7.65 -0.39
CA CYS A 145 28.72 7.20 -0.97
C CYS A 145 27.90 6.49 0.10
N GLU A 146 26.75 7.03 0.44
CA GLU A 146 25.79 6.33 1.28
C GLU A 146 24.96 5.36 0.43
N ILE A 147 24.81 4.13 0.92
CA ILE A 147 24.15 3.03 0.21
C ILE A 147 23.11 2.42 1.15
N GLY A 148 21.89 2.20 0.65
CA GLY A 148 20.85 1.50 1.41
C GLY A 148 21.25 0.07 1.78
N GLY A 149 20.74 -0.45 2.90
CA GLY A 149 21.19 -1.72 3.47
C GLY A 149 21.02 -2.93 2.55
N ASP A 150 19.87 -3.04 1.87
CA ASP A 150 19.61 -4.16 0.95
C ASP A 150 20.55 -4.10 -0.27
N MET A 151 20.76 -2.92 -0.85
CA MET A 151 21.70 -2.72 -1.96
C MET A 151 23.15 -3.01 -1.53
N ALA A 152 23.58 -2.51 -0.37
CA ALA A 152 24.92 -2.78 0.15
C ALA A 152 25.16 -4.28 0.36
N LYS A 153 24.15 -5.02 0.86
CA LYS A 153 24.21 -6.49 0.99
C LYS A 153 24.37 -7.16 -0.36
N GLU A 154 23.59 -6.75 -1.36
CA GLU A 154 23.68 -7.28 -2.71
C GLU A 154 25.04 -7.01 -3.36
N LEU A 155 25.59 -5.80 -3.21
CA LEU A 155 26.91 -5.43 -3.75
C LEU A 155 28.02 -6.32 -3.19
N VAL A 156 27.99 -6.60 -1.89
CA VAL A 156 28.95 -7.53 -1.26
C VAL A 156 28.74 -8.95 -1.76
N GLN A 157 27.49 -9.42 -1.82
CA GLN A 157 27.17 -10.79 -2.25
C GLN A 157 27.58 -11.07 -3.70
N ARG A 158 27.35 -10.11 -4.60
CA ARG A 158 27.71 -10.23 -6.03
C ARG A 158 29.18 -9.93 -6.31
N SER A 159 29.94 -9.44 -5.33
CA SER A 159 31.29 -8.91 -5.54
C SER A 159 31.32 -7.86 -6.65
N GLU A 160 30.34 -6.95 -6.61
CA GLU A 160 30.13 -5.94 -7.65
C GLU A 160 31.39 -5.06 -7.81
N LYS A 161 31.67 -4.64 -9.04
CA LYS A 161 32.83 -3.80 -9.34
C LYS A 161 32.44 -2.31 -9.33
N LEU A 162 33.23 -1.51 -8.63
CA LEU A 162 33.16 -0.04 -8.66
C LEU A 162 34.02 0.47 -9.81
N GLU A 163 33.61 1.56 -10.45
CA GLU A 163 34.43 2.23 -11.45
C GLU A 163 34.87 3.60 -10.94
N LEU A 164 36.16 3.90 -11.04
CA LEU A 164 36.65 5.27 -10.91
C LEU A 164 37.03 5.79 -12.29
N ARG A 165 36.48 6.93 -12.68
CA ARG A 165 36.82 7.64 -13.91
C ARG A 165 37.72 8.82 -13.58
N ILE A 166 38.80 8.96 -14.34
CA ILE A 166 39.79 10.01 -14.16
C ILE A 166 39.58 11.04 -15.25
N TYR A 167 39.51 12.31 -14.87
CA TYR A 167 39.37 13.42 -15.81
C TYR A 167 40.43 14.49 -15.57
N ASP A 168 40.86 15.15 -16.65
CA ASP A 168 41.72 16.33 -16.59
C ASP A 168 40.84 17.58 -16.51
N ARG A 169 41.03 18.41 -15.48
CA ARG A 169 40.28 19.66 -15.34
C ARG A 169 40.80 20.70 -16.33
N GLN A 170 39.95 21.08 -17.29
CA GLN A 170 40.21 22.22 -18.18
C GLN A 170 39.22 23.36 -17.92
N ILE A 171 39.56 24.54 -18.45
CA ILE A 171 38.77 25.78 -18.27
C ILE A 171 37.36 25.64 -18.87
N SER A 172 37.21 24.90 -19.97
CA SER A 172 35.95 24.76 -20.71
C SER A 172 35.24 23.42 -20.50
N LYS A 173 35.96 22.31 -20.28
CA LYS A 173 35.38 20.97 -20.10
C LYS A 173 36.36 19.98 -19.47
N GLU A 174 35.88 19.11 -18.59
CA GLU A 174 36.64 17.98 -18.06
C GLU A 174 36.88 16.93 -19.17
N THR A 175 38.13 16.48 -19.36
CA THR A 175 38.49 15.53 -20.42
C THR A 175 38.86 14.17 -19.83
N PHE A 176 38.23 13.10 -20.31
CA PHE A 176 38.47 11.74 -19.80
C PHE A 176 39.92 11.29 -20.05
N MET A 177 40.58 10.83 -18.98
CA MET A 177 41.97 10.37 -18.99
C MET A 177 42.09 8.85 -18.93
N GLY A 178 41.04 8.15 -18.50
CA GLY A 178 41.01 6.71 -18.30
C GLY A 178 40.13 6.32 -17.13
N ALA A 179 40.00 5.03 -16.88
CA ALA A 179 39.20 4.49 -15.78
C ALA A 179 39.90 3.31 -15.10
N ILE A 180 39.48 2.99 -13.88
CA ILE A 180 39.89 1.78 -13.18
C ILE A 180 38.66 1.07 -12.62
N MET A 181 38.73 -0.26 -12.56
CA MET A 181 37.73 -1.09 -11.90
C MET A 181 38.28 -1.60 -10.57
N LEU A 182 37.49 -1.45 -9.53
CA LEU A 182 37.80 -1.88 -8.17
C LEU A 182 36.81 -2.97 -7.78
N THR A 183 37.25 -3.97 -7.04
CA THR A 183 36.34 -4.87 -6.33
C THR A 183 36.19 -4.38 -4.90
N LEU A 184 34.99 -4.48 -4.32
CA LEU A 184 34.79 -4.20 -2.89
C LEU A 184 35.69 -5.14 -2.06
N PRO A 185 36.69 -4.61 -1.33
CA PRO A 185 37.62 -5.46 -0.61
C PRO A 185 37.00 -5.95 0.70
N LYS A 186 37.35 -7.16 1.13
CA LYS A 186 36.89 -7.73 2.42
C LYS A 186 37.56 -7.07 3.62
N GLU A 187 38.75 -6.51 3.41
CA GLU A 187 39.56 -5.84 4.41
C GLU A 187 40.02 -4.49 3.85
N GLU A 188 40.35 -3.56 4.75
CA GLU A 188 40.82 -2.24 4.39
C GLU A 188 42.25 -2.32 3.80
N VAL A 189 42.37 -2.19 2.48
CA VAL A 189 43.66 -2.28 1.78
C VAL A 189 43.82 -1.13 0.80
N SER A 190 45.00 -0.49 0.82
CA SER A 190 45.43 0.45 -0.21
C SER A 190 46.12 -0.32 -1.34
N CYS A 191 45.63 -0.18 -2.56
CA CYS A 191 46.13 -0.91 -3.73
C CYS A 191 46.43 0.04 -4.89
N TRP A 192 47.44 -0.31 -5.69
CA TRP A 192 47.72 0.35 -6.96
C TRP A 192 46.96 -0.31 -8.10
N TYR A 193 46.22 0.50 -8.86
CA TYR A 193 45.41 0.05 -10.00
C TYR A 193 45.93 0.68 -11.28
N THR A 194 46.01 -0.12 -12.35
CA THR A 194 46.45 0.36 -13.66
C THR A 194 45.31 1.04 -14.38
N VAL A 195 45.55 2.24 -14.91
CA VAL A 195 44.55 3.03 -15.62
C VAL A 195 44.27 2.41 -16.99
N ALA A 196 43.03 2.00 -17.21
CA ALA A 196 42.55 1.51 -18.49
C ALA A 196 42.14 2.67 -19.41
N ALA A 197 42.36 2.48 -20.70
CA ALA A 197 42.01 3.45 -21.74
C ALA A 197 40.51 3.67 -21.91
N ARG A 198 39.65 2.75 -21.43
CA ARG A 198 38.21 2.80 -21.62
C ARG A 198 37.49 2.51 -20.32
N SER A 199 36.34 3.14 -20.13
CA SER A 199 35.38 2.73 -19.11
C SER A 199 34.73 1.39 -19.47
N GLU A 200 34.56 0.50 -18.48
CA GLU A 200 33.81 -0.75 -18.67
C GLU A 200 32.30 -0.50 -18.64
N GLN A 201 31.84 0.50 -17.89
CA GLN A 201 30.40 0.78 -17.69
C GLN A 201 29.82 1.79 -18.70
N ALA A 202 30.66 2.59 -19.38
CA ALA A 202 30.23 3.60 -20.35
C ALA A 202 31.21 3.68 -21.53
N ARG A 203 30.91 2.93 -22.60
CA ARG A 203 31.84 2.66 -23.71
C ARG A 203 32.24 3.90 -24.52
N GLU A 204 31.49 4.98 -24.41
CA GLU A 204 31.75 6.28 -25.02
C GLU A 204 32.97 7.00 -24.39
N PHE A 205 33.35 6.64 -23.16
CA PHE A 205 34.51 7.22 -22.50
C PHE A 205 35.79 6.42 -22.85
N TYR A 206 36.63 7.04 -23.69
CA TYR A 206 37.87 6.44 -24.18
C TYR A 206 38.99 7.47 -24.30
N CYS A 207 40.19 7.09 -23.85
CA CYS A 207 41.43 7.84 -23.97
C CYS A 207 42.53 6.92 -24.51
N ALA A 208 42.88 7.05 -25.79
CA ALA A 208 43.87 6.19 -26.45
C ALA A 208 45.26 6.23 -25.78
N GLY A 209 45.61 7.36 -25.18
CA GLY A 209 46.88 7.57 -24.50
C GLY A 209 46.85 7.33 -23.00
N ALA A 210 45.80 6.70 -22.45
CA ALA A 210 45.72 6.45 -21.02
C ALA A 210 46.91 5.63 -20.53
N THR A 211 47.57 6.13 -19.49
CA THR A 211 48.74 5.51 -18.87
C THR A 211 48.70 5.70 -17.37
N GLY A 212 49.57 4.96 -16.69
CA GLY A 212 49.86 5.17 -15.28
C GLY A 212 49.04 4.27 -14.35
N GLN A 213 49.21 4.54 -13.07
CA GLN A 213 48.57 3.80 -12.00
C GLN A 213 48.11 4.75 -10.92
N ILE A 214 47.05 4.40 -10.23
CA ILE A 214 46.47 5.19 -9.14
C ILE A 214 46.36 4.33 -7.89
N GLU A 215 46.73 4.90 -6.75
CA GLU A 215 46.61 4.27 -5.45
C GLU A 215 45.25 4.63 -4.85
N VAL A 216 44.48 3.59 -4.53
CA VAL A 216 43.13 3.72 -4.02
C VAL A 216 42.96 2.81 -2.82
N LYS A 217 42.36 3.37 -1.79
CA LYS A 217 41.88 2.65 -0.61
C LYS A 217 40.37 2.68 -0.61
N VAL A 218 39.75 1.53 -0.35
CA VAL A 218 38.30 1.39 -0.28
C VAL A 218 37.92 0.83 1.08
N GLN A 219 36.98 1.47 1.74
CA GLN A 219 36.44 1.05 3.03
C GLN A 219 34.92 1.10 2.97
N MET A 220 34.26 0.08 3.53
CA MET A 220 32.81 0.10 3.68
C MET A 220 32.43 -0.06 5.15
N THR A 221 31.69 0.91 5.67
CA THR A 221 31.25 0.96 7.06
C THR A 221 29.75 0.69 7.12
N ALA A 222 29.37 -0.48 7.62
CA ALA A 222 27.97 -0.85 7.80
C ALA A 222 27.35 -0.12 9.00
N LYS A 223 26.12 0.37 8.82
CA LYS A 223 25.22 0.81 9.88
C LYS A 223 24.10 -0.22 9.99
N PHE A 224 23.61 -0.44 11.20
CA PHE A 224 22.57 -1.44 11.47
C PHE A 224 21.29 -0.78 11.91
N TYR A 225 20.16 -1.44 11.68
CA TYR A 225 18.86 -0.94 12.10
C TYR A 225 18.82 -0.73 13.62
N PRO A 226 18.36 0.44 14.10
CA PRO A 226 17.93 0.54 15.48
C PRO A 226 16.69 -0.34 15.68
N VAL A 227 16.69 -1.12 16.76
CA VAL A 227 15.53 -1.92 17.16
C VAL A 227 14.55 -1.01 17.89
N LEU A 228 13.32 -0.95 17.38
CA LEU A 228 12.26 -0.14 17.95
C LEU A 228 11.36 -1.00 18.83
N MET A 229 10.94 -0.42 19.95
CA MET A 229 10.02 -1.03 20.90
C MET A 229 8.70 -0.25 20.91
N PRO A 230 7.58 -0.87 21.32
CA PRO A 230 6.33 -0.16 21.52
C PRO A 230 6.51 1.11 22.36
N GLY A 231 5.90 2.21 21.93
CA GLY A 231 6.00 3.55 22.54
C GLY A 231 7.21 4.39 22.06
N HIS A 232 8.14 3.84 21.28
CA HIS A 232 9.18 4.65 20.66
C HIS A 232 8.60 5.55 19.56
N VAL A 233 9.00 6.83 19.56
CA VAL A 233 8.59 7.85 18.60
C VAL A 233 9.79 8.35 17.80
N PHE A 234 9.66 8.42 16.48
CA PHE A 234 10.66 8.87 15.53
C PHE A 234 10.13 10.02 14.66
N VAL A 235 10.84 11.14 14.67
CA VAL A 235 10.48 12.31 13.86
C VAL A 235 11.02 12.13 12.43
N LEU A 236 10.14 12.09 11.43
CA LEU A 236 10.47 11.83 10.02
C LEU A 236 10.90 13.08 9.23
N ARG A 237 11.55 14.06 9.89
CA ARG A 237 11.92 15.37 9.29
C ARG A 237 12.71 15.29 7.99
N GLN A 238 13.51 14.24 7.80
CA GLN A 238 14.40 14.08 6.65
C GLN A 238 13.87 13.08 5.62
N HIS A 239 12.69 12.51 5.86
CA HIS A 239 12.13 11.43 5.06
C HIS A 239 10.79 11.89 4.47
N SER A 240 10.80 12.39 3.24
CA SER A 240 9.56 12.71 2.52
C SER A 240 8.82 11.46 2.06
N LYS A 241 9.55 10.36 1.87
CA LYS A 241 8.99 9.09 1.42
C LYS A 241 9.58 7.92 2.20
N ILE A 242 8.73 7.12 2.81
CA ILE A 242 9.12 5.96 3.61
C ILE A 242 8.58 4.68 2.98
N ALA A 243 9.30 3.59 3.17
CA ALA A 243 8.87 2.25 2.83
C ALA A 243 8.87 1.38 4.09
N LEU A 244 7.80 0.64 4.30
CA LEU A 244 7.66 -0.33 5.37
C LEU A 244 7.61 -1.71 4.72
N ASP A 245 8.66 -2.50 4.91
CA ASP A 245 8.66 -3.91 4.51
C ASP A 245 8.10 -4.73 5.67
N LEU A 246 6.92 -5.30 5.50
CA LEU A 246 6.36 -6.28 6.44
C LEU A 246 6.74 -7.67 5.97
N SER A 247 7.38 -8.45 6.84
CA SER A 247 7.83 -9.82 6.55
C SER A 247 7.27 -10.78 7.59
N TRP A 248 6.56 -11.82 7.17
CA TRP A 248 6.08 -12.86 8.08
C TRP A 248 6.25 -14.27 7.53
N ARG A 249 6.39 -15.25 8.42
CA ARG A 249 6.52 -16.67 8.06
C ARG A 249 5.43 -17.48 8.74
N SER A 250 4.79 -18.34 7.95
CA SER A 250 3.72 -19.23 8.36
C SER A 250 2.54 -18.46 8.98
N GLY A 251 1.39 -19.11 9.09
CA GLY A 251 0.21 -18.53 9.70
C GLY A 251 -0.88 -18.14 8.70
N PRO A 252 -1.88 -17.38 9.17
CA PRO A 252 -3.10 -17.08 8.42
C PRO A 252 -2.86 -16.43 7.07
N CYS A 253 -3.92 -16.34 6.28
CA CYS A 253 -4.03 -15.28 5.29
C CYS A 253 -4.08 -13.92 6.03
N LEU A 254 -2.90 -13.31 6.22
CA LEU A 254 -2.78 -11.99 6.83
C LEU A 254 -3.05 -10.91 5.82
N GLU A 255 -3.70 -9.88 6.31
CA GLU A 255 -4.00 -8.70 5.53
C GLU A 255 -3.51 -7.45 6.24
N THR A 256 -2.94 -6.57 5.44
CA THR A 256 -2.37 -5.30 5.84
C THR A 256 -3.24 -4.19 5.26
N SER A 257 -3.51 -3.18 6.06
CA SER A 257 -4.25 -2.00 5.66
C SER A 257 -3.57 -0.77 6.22
N PHE A 258 -3.61 0.32 5.46
CA PHE A 258 -3.15 1.62 5.91
C PHE A 258 -4.36 2.53 6.00
N VAL A 259 -4.70 2.92 7.23
CA VAL A 259 -5.95 3.62 7.54
C VAL A 259 -5.63 5.08 7.83
N ALA A 260 -6.18 5.98 7.03
CA ALA A 260 -6.07 7.41 7.25
C ALA A 260 -7.24 7.91 8.09
N THR A 261 -6.97 8.82 9.03
CA THR A 261 -8.02 9.51 9.80
C THR A 261 -7.93 11.01 9.62
N ASP A 262 -9.06 11.69 9.74
CA ASP A 262 -9.11 13.14 9.74
C ASP A 262 -8.40 13.76 10.97
N LEU A 263 -8.08 15.05 10.88
CA LEU A 263 -7.44 15.84 11.93
C LEU A 263 -8.39 16.29 13.05
N ASP A 264 -9.68 16.35 12.79
CA ASP A 264 -10.64 17.05 13.65
C ASP A 264 -11.27 16.09 14.66
N ASN A 265 -11.86 15.01 14.16
CA ASN A 265 -12.61 13.99 14.89
C ASN A 265 -11.92 12.62 14.88
N GLY A 266 -10.95 12.40 14.00
CA GLY A 266 -10.29 11.11 13.84
C GLY A 266 -11.16 10.07 13.13
N PHE A 267 -12.16 10.48 12.35
CA PHE A 267 -12.91 9.54 11.52
C PHE A 267 -12.04 9.04 10.38
N ILE A 268 -12.34 7.81 9.94
CA ILE A 268 -11.63 7.20 8.82
C ILE A 268 -11.93 7.99 7.54
N LEU A 269 -10.87 8.32 6.82
CA LEU A 269 -10.93 8.87 5.47
C LEU A 269 -10.72 7.71 4.50
N TRP A 270 -11.81 7.14 4.01
CA TRP A 270 -11.80 5.93 3.18
C TRP A 270 -10.99 6.09 1.89
N ASP A 271 -11.15 7.22 1.21
CA ASP A 271 -10.40 7.55 -0.01
C ASP A 271 -8.90 7.69 0.27
N GLU A 272 -8.52 8.06 1.49
CA GLU A 272 -7.13 8.22 1.88
C GLU A 272 -6.53 6.92 2.45
N SER A 273 -7.34 5.86 2.56
CA SER A 273 -6.96 4.57 3.11
C SER A 273 -6.74 3.54 1.99
N VAL A 274 -5.93 2.53 2.27
CA VAL A 274 -5.67 1.39 1.37
C VAL A 274 -5.92 0.09 2.11
N TYR A 275 -6.59 -0.84 1.44
CA TYR A 275 -7.08 -2.07 2.04
C TYR A 275 -7.45 -3.12 0.98
N PHE A 276 -7.31 -4.40 1.34
CA PHE A 276 -7.69 -5.54 0.50
C PHE A 276 -7.09 -5.42 -0.91
N ALA A 277 -7.94 -5.47 -1.94
CA ALA A 277 -7.57 -5.27 -3.34
C ALA A 277 -7.28 -3.80 -3.70
N ASN A 278 -7.76 -2.83 -2.89
CA ASN A 278 -7.45 -1.42 -3.09
C ASN A 278 -6.05 -1.11 -2.52
N ARG A 279 -5.04 -1.41 -3.32
CA ARG A 279 -3.62 -1.35 -2.95
C ARG A 279 -3.01 0.04 -3.10
N THR A 280 -3.73 1.00 -3.66
CA THR A 280 -3.25 2.37 -3.90
C THR A 280 -4.36 3.37 -3.68
N ASN A 281 -4.14 4.39 -2.85
CA ASN A 281 -5.14 5.45 -2.69
C ASN A 281 -5.14 6.39 -3.92
N PRO A 282 -6.23 7.15 -4.19
CA PRO A 282 -6.39 7.92 -5.42
C PRO A 282 -5.29 8.96 -5.65
N ASN A 283 -4.81 9.62 -4.60
CA ASN A 283 -3.70 10.57 -4.72
C ASN A 283 -2.32 9.89 -4.80
N ARG A 284 -2.23 8.57 -4.63
CA ARG A 284 -1.01 7.76 -4.67
C ARG A 284 0.01 8.11 -3.57
N SER A 285 -0.44 8.74 -2.49
CA SER A 285 0.40 8.96 -1.31
C SER A 285 0.66 7.68 -0.54
N ILE A 286 -0.18 6.65 -0.66
CA ILE A 286 0.05 5.34 -0.09
C ILE A 286 -0.13 4.29 -1.17
N VAL A 287 0.93 3.51 -1.40
CA VAL A 287 0.99 2.50 -2.45
C VAL A 287 1.56 1.22 -1.87
N PHE A 288 0.87 0.12 -2.10
CA PHE A 288 1.41 -1.20 -1.90
C PHE A 288 1.78 -1.83 -3.27
N PRO A 289 3.04 -1.68 -3.73
CA PRO A 289 3.41 -1.99 -5.11
C PRO A 289 3.31 -3.47 -5.47
N GLU A 290 3.72 -4.36 -4.57
CA GLU A 290 3.69 -5.81 -4.82
C GLU A 290 3.72 -6.56 -3.49
N ARG A 291 3.10 -7.74 -3.47
CA ARG A 291 3.27 -8.72 -2.40
C ARG A 291 4.05 -9.91 -2.95
N LEU A 292 5.16 -10.22 -2.31
CA LEU A 292 6.02 -11.35 -2.67
C LEU A 292 5.67 -12.55 -1.78
N GLU A 293 5.08 -13.58 -2.39
CA GLU A 293 4.75 -14.85 -1.75
C GLU A 293 5.44 -15.99 -2.51
N LEU A 294 6.58 -16.46 -1.97
CA LEU A 294 7.34 -17.57 -2.55
C LEU A 294 7.29 -18.80 -1.63
N PRO A 295 7.05 -20.01 -2.17
CA PRO A 295 6.99 -21.23 -1.35
C PRO A 295 8.24 -21.41 -0.46
N GLY A 296 8.02 -21.60 0.84
CA GLY A 296 9.08 -21.81 1.84
C GLY A 296 9.84 -20.55 2.27
N GLN A 297 9.57 -19.40 1.66
CA GLN A 297 10.10 -18.10 2.07
C GLN A 297 9.08 -17.32 2.91
N PRO A 298 9.53 -16.33 3.72
CA PRO A 298 8.61 -15.40 4.35
C PRO A 298 7.85 -14.62 3.27
N THR A 299 6.56 -14.37 3.50
CA THR A 299 5.79 -13.40 2.73
C THR A 299 6.31 -12.01 3.02
N ILE A 300 6.52 -11.21 1.97
CA ILE A 300 6.90 -9.81 2.08
C ILE A 300 5.81 -8.94 1.45
N ASP A 301 5.28 -8.02 2.23
CA ASP A 301 4.33 -7.01 1.78
C ASP A 301 4.89 -5.62 2.08
N THR A 302 5.22 -4.87 1.04
CA THR A 302 5.81 -3.54 1.19
C THR A 302 4.74 -2.48 0.99
N VAL A 303 4.68 -1.49 1.89
CA VAL A 303 3.92 -0.26 1.68
C VAL A 303 4.87 0.92 1.57
N VAL A 304 4.62 1.78 0.59
CA VAL A 304 5.37 3.01 0.34
C VAL A 304 4.44 4.19 0.61
N ILE A 305 4.90 5.12 1.45
CA ILE A 305 4.13 6.29 1.87
C ILE A 305 4.91 7.54 1.47
N ASP A 306 4.29 8.36 0.64
CA ASP A 306 4.76 9.67 0.20
C ASP A 306 4.12 10.76 1.06
N LEU A 307 4.81 11.11 2.14
CA LEU A 307 4.31 11.98 3.21
C LEU A 307 4.08 13.42 2.75
N ASP A 308 4.75 13.84 1.67
CA ASP A 308 4.57 15.15 1.05
C ASP A 308 3.27 15.23 0.25
N ASN A 309 2.77 14.08 -0.22
CA ASN A 309 1.55 13.99 -1.01
C ASN A 309 0.31 13.58 -0.17
N VAL A 310 0.50 13.32 1.13
CA VAL A 310 -0.63 13.06 2.04
C VAL A 310 -1.43 14.36 2.24
N PRO A 311 -2.77 14.36 2.02
CA PRO A 311 -3.59 15.55 2.12
C PRO A 311 -3.59 16.22 3.50
N MET A 312 -3.83 17.53 3.49
CA MET A 312 -3.75 18.36 4.71
C MET A 312 -4.85 18.08 5.73
N ASN A 313 -5.98 17.48 5.33
CA ASN A 313 -7.06 17.06 6.22
C ASN A 313 -6.73 15.74 6.95
N VAL A 314 -5.76 14.96 6.48
CA VAL A 314 -5.31 13.73 7.12
C VAL A 314 -4.43 14.06 8.33
N GLY A 315 -4.82 13.55 9.49
CA GLY A 315 -4.12 13.76 10.76
C GLY A 315 -3.23 12.62 11.18
N THR A 316 -3.73 11.39 11.00
CA THR A 316 -3.04 10.17 11.41
C THR A 316 -3.19 9.11 10.34
N LEU A 317 -2.14 8.31 10.17
CA LEU A 317 -2.15 7.09 9.39
C LEU A 317 -1.80 5.91 10.30
N CYS A 318 -2.56 4.82 10.23
CA CYS A 318 -2.36 3.62 11.05
C CYS A 318 -2.12 2.41 10.16
N LEU A 319 -1.06 1.65 10.45
CA LEU A 319 -0.86 0.34 9.84
C LEU A 319 -1.60 -0.70 10.68
N VAL A 320 -2.63 -1.29 10.10
CA VAL A 320 -3.45 -2.32 10.72
C VAL A 320 -3.16 -3.65 10.05
N MET A 321 -2.94 -4.70 10.83
CA MET A 321 -2.84 -6.06 10.34
C MET A 321 -3.96 -6.89 10.95
N THR A 322 -4.60 -7.73 10.13
CA THR A 322 -5.72 -8.59 10.54
C THR A 322 -5.53 -10.02 10.06
N ALA A 323 -5.98 -10.99 10.85
CA ALA A 323 -5.98 -12.41 10.52
C ALA A 323 -7.36 -12.83 10.01
N ARG A 324 -7.42 -13.33 8.77
CA ARG A 324 -8.69 -13.73 8.14
C ARG A 324 -9.36 -14.93 8.82
N ASP A 325 -8.58 -15.83 9.42
CA ASP A 325 -9.04 -17.01 10.17
C ASP A 325 -9.28 -16.72 11.66
N ASN A 326 -9.37 -15.43 12.03
CA ASN A 326 -9.63 -14.95 13.39
C ASN A 326 -8.60 -15.40 14.43
N SER A 327 -7.32 -15.60 14.06
CA SER A 327 -6.27 -15.84 15.05
C SER A 327 -4.86 -15.62 14.51
N PHE A 328 -3.95 -15.06 15.31
CA PHE A 328 -2.51 -15.04 15.00
C PHE A 328 -1.76 -16.32 15.41
N SER A 329 -2.44 -17.38 15.85
CA SER A 329 -1.84 -18.58 16.46
C SER A 329 -0.93 -19.44 15.55
N GLY A 330 -0.86 -19.15 14.25
CA GLY A 330 0.05 -19.82 13.30
C GLY A 330 1.27 -19.00 12.86
N ILE A 331 1.40 -17.75 13.30
CA ILE A 331 2.50 -16.87 12.86
C ILE A 331 3.78 -17.23 13.61
N GLU A 332 4.79 -17.70 12.89
CA GLU A 332 6.10 -18.03 13.48
C GLU A 332 6.97 -16.80 13.69
N SER A 333 6.87 -15.82 12.78
CA SER A 333 7.62 -14.58 12.86
C SER A 333 6.90 -13.47 12.13
N LEU A 334 7.00 -12.25 12.67
CA LEU A 334 6.60 -11.00 12.02
C LEU A 334 7.69 -9.97 12.27
N GLU A 335 8.18 -9.35 11.22
CA GLU A 335 9.18 -8.29 11.24
C GLU A 335 8.73 -7.13 10.36
N ILE A 336 8.91 -5.91 10.84
CA ILE A 336 8.72 -4.71 10.02
C ILE A 336 10.02 -3.91 9.99
N ARG A 337 10.45 -3.56 8.76
CA ARG A 337 11.60 -2.68 8.51
C ARG A 337 11.11 -1.39 7.89
N CYS A 338 11.38 -0.26 8.54
CA CYS A 338 11.12 1.07 8.02
C CYS A 338 12.39 1.63 7.39
N LYS A 339 12.31 2.06 6.13
CA LYS A 339 13.42 2.64 5.38
C LYS A 339 12.98 3.89 4.62
N ASP A 340 13.92 4.76 4.34
CA ASP A 340 13.74 5.85 3.39
C ASP A 340 13.57 5.25 1.98
N ALA A 341 12.46 5.53 1.31
CA ALA A 341 12.12 4.91 0.04
C ALA A 341 12.97 5.41 -1.13
N ILE A 342 13.65 6.56 -0.97
CA ILE A 342 14.47 7.18 -2.02
C ILE A 342 15.91 6.68 -1.93
N THR A 343 16.47 6.68 -0.73
CA THR A 343 17.87 6.34 -0.46
C THR A 343 18.07 4.88 -0.07
N GLY A 344 17.01 4.18 0.34
CA GLY A 344 17.05 2.82 0.87
C GLY A 344 17.70 2.70 2.25
N GLN A 345 17.97 3.83 2.93
CA GLN A 345 18.55 3.82 4.28
C GLN A 345 17.51 3.39 5.31
N GLY A 346 17.88 2.43 6.16
CA GLY A 346 17.03 1.96 7.24
C GLY A 346 16.84 2.99 8.34
N VAL A 347 15.59 3.28 8.67
CA VAL A 347 15.16 4.18 9.75
C VAL A 347 15.00 3.41 11.05
N GLY A 348 14.37 2.23 11.01
CA GLY A 348 14.16 1.41 12.19
C GLY A 348 13.56 0.05 11.88
N ARG A 349 13.72 -0.89 12.79
CA ARG A 349 13.19 -2.26 12.69
C ARG A 349 12.42 -2.59 13.94
N PHE A 350 11.28 -3.24 13.82
CA PHE A 350 10.55 -3.76 14.96
C PHE A 350 10.01 -5.17 14.70
N VAL A 351 9.97 -5.97 15.76
CA VAL A 351 9.48 -7.35 15.77
C VAL A 351 8.36 -7.38 16.81
N PRO A 352 7.09 -7.20 16.39
CA PRO A 352 5.98 -7.18 17.32
C PRO A 352 5.79 -8.55 17.98
N GLN A 353 5.43 -8.54 19.26
CA GLN A 353 4.98 -9.74 19.94
C GLN A 353 3.47 -9.83 19.79
N LEU A 354 3.00 -10.83 19.03
CA LEU A 354 1.57 -11.07 18.81
C LEU A 354 1.05 -12.05 19.85
N THR A 355 -0.14 -11.79 20.38
CA THR A 355 -0.85 -12.77 21.20
C THR A 355 -1.60 -13.73 20.27
N PRO A 356 -1.54 -15.06 20.47
CA PRO A 356 -2.26 -16.02 19.62
C PRO A 356 -3.77 -15.79 19.56
N SER A 357 -4.37 -15.21 20.61
CA SER A 357 -5.79 -14.89 20.69
C SER A 357 -6.19 -13.62 19.94
N ASP A 358 -5.23 -12.77 19.58
CA ASP A 358 -5.53 -11.53 18.85
C ASP A 358 -5.89 -11.87 17.40
N THR A 359 -6.84 -11.12 16.87
CA THR A 359 -7.35 -11.25 15.50
C THR A 359 -6.93 -10.05 14.64
N SER A 360 -6.52 -8.97 15.30
CA SER A 360 -6.08 -7.73 14.68
C SER A 360 -5.03 -7.04 15.54
N VAL A 361 -4.15 -6.27 14.91
CA VAL A 361 -3.10 -5.52 15.59
C VAL A 361 -2.88 -4.20 14.87
N VAL A 362 -2.78 -3.11 15.63
CA VAL A 362 -2.27 -1.84 15.12
C VAL A 362 -0.77 -1.80 15.36
N LEU A 363 0.00 -1.88 14.27
CA LEU A 363 1.45 -2.06 14.32
C LEU A 363 2.17 -0.73 14.55
N LEU A 364 1.78 0.31 13.82
CA LEU A 364 2.36 1.64 13.92
C LEU A 364 1.34 2.74 13.64
N ARG A 365 1.68 3.93 14.12
CA ARG A 365 0.96 5.16 13.89
C ARG A 365 1.91 6.20 13.30
N ILE A 366 1.50 6.89 12.25
CA ILE A 366 2.20 8.04 11.67
C ILE A 366 1.28 9.24 11.78
N SER A 367 1.63 10.20 12.64
CA SER A 367 0.78 11.37 12.92
C SER A 367 1.47 12.67 12.56
N ARG A 368 0.70 13.65 12.08
CA ARG A 368 1.23 15.00 11.88
C ARG A 368 1.64 15.58 13.24
N ALA A 369 2.85 16.11 13.31
CA ALA A 369 3.32 16.84 14.47
C ALA A 369 2.44 18.08 14.71
N LYS A 370 2.47 18.62 15.94
CA LYS A 370 1.64 19.79 16.34
C LYS A 370 1.84 21.02 15.43
N ASN A 371 3.01 21.19 14.84
CA ASN A 371 3.31 22.29 13.91
C ASN A 371 2.85 22.02 12.46
N ARG A 372 2.27 20.84 12.19
CA ARG A 372 1.79 20.33 10.90
C ARG A 372 2.83 20.23 9.77
N ASN A 373 4.10 20.52 10.05
CA ASN A 373 5.17 20.56 9.06
C ASN A 373 6.05 19.30 9.05
N THR A 374 5.81 18.38 9.99
CA THR A 374 6.58 17.13 10.10
C THR A 374 5.66 15.99 10.51
N TRP A 375 6.13 14.76 10.32
CA TRP A 375 5.45 13.54 10.72
C TRP A 375 6.22 12.82 11.82
N ASP A 376 5.50 12.24 12.77
CA ASP A 376 6.05 11.41 13.83
C ASP A 376 5.55 9.97 13.63
N LEU A 377 6.48 9.02 13.61
CA LEU A 377 6.20 7.58 13.55
C LEU A 377 6.32 6.99 14.96
N GLU A 378 5.28 6.33 15.42
CA GLU A 378 5.23 5.63 16.70
C GLU A 378 4.95 4.14 16.51
N VAL A 379 5.72 3.31 17.21
CA VAL A 379 5.49 1.87 17.24
C VAL A 379 4.43 1.57 18.30
N MET A 380 3.35 0.90 17.89
CA MET A 380 2.20 0.62 18.74
C MET A 380 2.19 -0.83 19.22
N ALA A 381 2.22 -1.77 18.27
CA ALA A 381 2.05 -3.22 18.50
C ALA A 381 0.88 -3.57 19.44
N THR A 382 -0.26 -2.90 19.29
CA THR A 382 -1.43 -3.08 20.15
C THR A 382 -2.38 -4.11 19.53
N GLY A 383 -2.53 -5.26 20.19
CA GLY A 383 -3.40 -6.35 19.75
C GLY A 383 -4.85 -6.19 20.22
N TYR A 384 -5.79 -6.71 19.42
CA TYR A 384 -7.21 -6.71 19.71
C TYR A 384 -7.86 -8.03 19.26
N GLN A 385 -8.96 -8.38 19.93
CA GLN A 385 -9.69 -9.64 19.72
C GLN A 385 -11.07 -9.36 19.13
N GLY A 386 -11.55 -10.29 18.29
CA GLY A 386 -12.90 -10.25 17.74
C GLY A 386 -13.12 -9.26 16.60
N PHE A 387 -12.06 -8.60 16.12
CA PHE A 387 -12.15 -7.75 14.93
C PHE A 387 -11.60 -8.48 13.70
N ARG A 388 -12.38 -8.39 12.62
CA ARG A 388 -12.12 -9.02 11.32
C ARG A 388 -11.40 -8.11 10.33
N GLU A 389 -11.58 -6.80 10.47
CA GLU A 389 -10.97 -5.76 9.64
C GLU A 389 -11.03 -4.39 10.34
N PHE A 390 -10.40 -3.35 9.76
CA PHE A 390 -10.18 -2.08 10.43
C PHE A 390 -11.43 -1.17 10.53
N GLY A 391 -12.39 -1.31 9.62
CA GLY A 391 -13.73 -0.73 9.69
C GLY A 391 -14.55 -1.29 10.85
N SER A 392 -14.33 -2.54 11.25
CA SER A 392 -14.82 -3.04 12.52
C SER A 392 -14.13 -2.38 13.71
N MET A 393 -12.92 -1.82 13.54
CA MET A 393 -12.10 -1.20 14.59
C MET A 393 -12.17 0.34 14.62
N GLN A 394 -13.10 1.00 13.92
CA GLN A 394 -13.08 2.47 13.85
C GLN A 394 -13.03 3.16 15.22
N PRO A 395 -13.82 2.73 16.23
CA PRO A 395 -13.74 3.35 17.55
C PRO A 395 -12.34 3.27 18.17
N GLU A 396 -11.67 2.12 18.03
CA GLU A 396 -10.33 1.88 18.54
C GLU A 396 -9.28 2.70 17.78
N ILE A 397 -9.39 2.78 16.45
CA ILE A 397 -8.52 3.60 15.60
C ILE A 397 -8.71 5.09 15.90
N GLN A 398 -9.95 5.53 16.14
CA GLN A 398 -10.26 6.91 16.51
C GLN A 398 -9.57 7.30 17.83
N VAL A 399 -9.58 6.40 18.83
CA VAL A 399 -8.86 6.60 20.09
C VAL A 399 -7.35 6.64 19.88
N ILE A 400 -6.80 5.78 19.01
CA ILE A 400 -5.38 5.83 18.64
C ILE A 400 -5.03 7.16 17.97
N ALA A 401 -5.93 7.72 17.16
CA ALA A 401 -5.73 9.01 16.51
C ALA A 401 -5.74 10.21 17.49
N GLN A 402 -6.37 10.10 18.66
CA GLN A 402 -6.43 11.17 19.68
C GLN A 402 -5.07 11.58 20.27
N GLY A 403 -4.04 10.73 20.16
CA GLY A 403 -2.70 11.13 20.61
C GLY A 403 -2.08 12.23 19.73
N SER A 404 -2.62 12.43 18.52
CA SER A 404 -2.35 13.59 17.66
C SER A 404 -3.31 14.74 18.02
N ALA A 405 -3.18 15.94 17.47
CA ALA A 405 -3.93 17.14 17.93
C ALA A 405 -5.48 17.11 17.82
N THR A 406 -6.05 15.94 17.53
CA THR A 406 -7.46 15.60 17.28
C THR A 406 -8.31 15.63 18.55
N ARG A 407 -9.53 16.18 18.47
CA ARG A 407 -10.51 16.17 19.58
C ARG A 407 -11.74 15.36 19.17
N ILE A 408 -11.91 14.16 19.73
CA ILE A 408 -13.14 13.39 19.48
C ILE A 408 -14.35 14.14 20.03
N SER A 409 -15.24 14.53 19.12
CA SER A 409 -16.55 15.10 19.44
C SER A 409 -17.65 14.02 19.50
N ARG A 410 -17.55 13.00 18.65
CA ARG A 410 -18.48 11.86 18.55
C ARG A 410 -17.69 10.58 18.32
N ARG A 411 -18.09 9.50 19.00
CA ARG A 411 -17.52 8.17 18.80
C ARG A 411 -17.87 7.64 17.42
N ALA A 412 -16.87 7.13 16.69
CA ALA A 412 -17.08 6.44 15.42
C ALA A 412 -17.96 5.20 15.61
N GLU A 413 -18.76 4.89 14.60
CA GLU A 413 -19.57 3.68 14.55
C GLU A 413 -18.82 2.61 13.75
N ARG A 414 -19.15 1.33 13.96
CA ARG A 414 -18.44 0.25 13.27
C ARG A 414 -19.04 0.09 11.88
N THR A 415 -18.19 -0.15 10.88
CA THR A 415 -18.63 -0.46 9.51
C THR A 415 -18.00 -1.77 9.09
N ALA A 416 -18.80 -2.74 8.68
CA ALA A 416 -18.31 -3.99 8.14
C ALA A 416 -17.69 -3.75 6.76
N LEU A 417 -16.37 -3.79 6.68
CA LEU A 417 -15.68 -3.79 5.39
C LEU A 417 -15.65 -5.23 4.85
N MET A 418 -16.33 -5.50 3.75
CA MET A 418 -16.59 -6.87 3.30
C MET A 418 -15.85 -7.24 2.02
N ARG A 419 -15.44 -8.51 1.95
CA ARG A 419 -14.86 -9.23 0.82
C ARG A 419 -15.83 -10.29 0.32
N SER A 420 -15.73 -10.63 -0.95
CA SER A 420 -16.54 -11.69 -1.54
C SER A 420 -16.42 -12.99 -0.74
N GLY A 421 -17.56 -13.58 -0.41
CA GLY A 421 -17.67 -14.81 0.38
C GLY A 421 -17.91 -14.61 1.88
N GLU A 422 -17.80 -13.39 2.40
CA GLU A 422 -18.00 -13.11 3.82
C GLU A 422 -19.48 -12.86 4.16
N SER A 423 -19.84 -13.13 5.41
CA SER A 423 -21.16 -12.80 5.97
C SER A 423 -21.04 -12.10 7.31
N ILE A 424 -22.07 -11.32 7.64
CA ILE A 424 -22.22 -10.66 8.93
C ILE A 424 -23.66 -10.77 9.42
N ARG A 425 -23.84 -10.65 10.73
CA ARG A 425 -25.14 -10.29 11.31
C ARG A 425 -25.27 -8.78 11.35
N ILE A 426 -26.40 -8.23 10.89
CA ILE A 426 -26.60 -6.77 10.84
C ILE A 426 -26.54 -6.15 12.24
N GLU A 427 -27.08 -6.84 13.23
CA GLU A 427 -27.13 -6.38 14.63
C GLU A 427 -25.73 -6.23 15.27
N ASP A 428 -24.69 -6.86 14.73
CA ASP A 428 -23.33 -6.71 15.25
C ASP A 428 -22.75 -5.32 14.95
N TYR A 429 -23.32 -4.62 13.96
CA TYR A 429 -22.89 -3.29 13.50
C TYR A 429 -23.95 -2.21 13.75
N ALA A 430 -25.22 -2.59 13.82
CA ALA A 430 -26.33 -1.68 14.12
C ALA A 430 -27.28 -2.35 15.12
N ALA A 431 -27.02 -2.14 16.42
CA ALA A 431 -27.88 -2.60 17.51
C ALA A 431 -28.64 -1.42 18.13
N PRO A 432 -29.98 -1.47 18.24
CA PRO A 432 -30.88 -2.56 17.80
C PRO A 432 -30.97 -2.67 16.27
N LEU A 433 -31.49 -3.81 15.77
CA LEU A 433 -31.70 -4.04 14.34
C LEU A 433 -32.44 -2.84 13.70
N PRO A 434 -31.91 -2.25 12.61
CA PRO A 434 -32.57 -1.14 11.91
C PRO A 434 -33.94 -1.54 11.36
N GLU A 435 -34.92 -0.64 11.45
CA GLU A 435 -36.22 -0.86 10.81
C GLU A 435 -36.13 -0.76 9.28
N ASN A 436 -35.30 0.18 8.79
CA ASN A 436 -35.13 0.47 7.37
C ASN A 436 -33.65 0.54 7.01
N LEU A 437 -33.28 -0.12 5.92
CA LEU A 437 -31.95 -0.08 5.34
C LEU A 437 -31.99 0.64 3.99
N SER A 438 -30.93 1.40 3.71
CA SER A 438 -30.73 2.09 2.44
C SER A 438 -29.51 1.50 1.73
N ILE A 439 -29.76 0.79 0.63
CA ILE A 439 -28.77 0.01 -0.11
C ILE A 439 -28.34 0.74 -1.37
N GLY A 440 -27.04 0.98 -1.49
CA GLY A 440 -26.42 1.63 -2.64
C GLY A 440 -25.64 0.61 -3.46
N LEU A 441 -25.84 0.67 -4.77
CA LEU A 441 -25.02 -0.03 -5.76
C LEU A 441 -24.38 1.01 -6.66
N TYR A 442 -23.08 0.89 -6.86
CA TYR A 442 -22.29 1.82 -7.67
C TYR A 442 -21.44 1.02 -8.64
N TRP A 443 -21.23 1.53 -9.85
CA TRP A 443 -20.47 0.84 -10.87
C TRP A 443 -19.81 1.79 -11.85
N LYS A 444 -18.78 1.26 -12.52
CA LYS A 444 -18.14 1.89 -13.66
C LYS A 444 -18.13 0.92 -14.82
N VAL A 445 -18.49 1.39 -16.00
CA VAL A 445 -18.50 0.60 -17.25
C VAL A 445 -17.54 1.17 -18.27
N ALA A 446 -17.08 0.33 -19.19
CA ALA A 446 -16.10 0.72 -20.20
C ALA A 446 -16.63 1.78 -21.19
N ASN A 447 -17.88 1.63 -21.68
CA ASN A 447 -18.57 2.59 -22.54
C ASN A 447 -20.09 2.54 -22.29
N GLY A 448 -20.81 3.64 -22.55
CA GLY A 448 -22.29 3.71 -22.44
C GLY A 448 -22.85 3.41 -21.04
N GLU A 449 -24.17 3.46 -20.86
CA GLU A 449 -24.84 3.03 -19.61
C GLU A 449 -26.07 2.18 -19.93
N ASN A 450 -25.92 0.84 -19.91
CA ASN A 450 -27.03 -0.13 -20.00
C ASN A 450 -26.99 -1.14 -18.84
N VAL A 451 -26.48 -0.72 -17.67
CA VAL A 451 -26.44 -1.54 -16.45
C VAL A 451 -27.54 -1.05 -15.52
N LEU A 452 -28.35 -1.98 -15.02
CA LEU A 452 -29.46 -1.70 -14.13
C LEU A 452 -29.23 -2.37 -12.77
N PRO A 453 -29.47 -1.66 -11.66
CA PRO A 453 -29.57 -2.27 -10.34
C PRO A 453 -30.89 -3.04 -10.19
N LEU A 454 -30.80 -4.22 -9.60
CA LEU A 454 -31.89 -5.17 -9.41
C LEU A 454 -31.91 -5.68 -7.97
N ALA A 455 -33.11 -5.79 -7.38
CA ALA A 455 -33.34 -6.55 -6.16
C ALA A 455 -34.29 -7.72 -6.44
N LEU A 456 -33.88 -8.95 -6.12
CA LEU A 456 -34.71 -10.15 -6.26
C LEU A 456 -35.16 -10.62 -4.88
N LEU A 457 -36.47 -10.81 -4.70
CA LEU A 457 -37.06 -11.34 -3.48
C LEU A 457 -37.35 -12.82 -3.70
N MET A 458 -36.82 -13.69 -2.84
CA MET A 458 -37.00 -15.14 -2.95
C MET A 458 -37.50 -15.74 -1.65
N ASP A 459 -38.24 -16.85 -1.77
CA ASP A 459 -38.65 -17.65 -0.63
C ASP A 459 -37.51 -18.52 -0.07
N LYS A 460 -37.78 -19.22 1.03
CA LYS A 460 -36.82 -20.14 1.68
C LYS A 460 -36.35 -21.27 0.77
N ASP A 461 -37.15 -21.65 -0.22
CA ASP A 461 -36.90 -22.72 -1.18
C ASP A 461 -36.26 -22.13 -2.46
N THR A 462 -35.86 -20.85 -2.41
CA THR A 462 -35.22 -20.06 -3.46
C THR A 462 -36.10 -19.79 -4.68
N HIS A 463 -37.42 -19.94 -4.58
CA HIS A 463 -38.33 -19.53 -5.64
C HIS A 463 -38.44 -18.01 -5.69
N LEU A 464 -38.43 -17.45 -6.89
CA LEU A 464 -38.58 -16.02 -7.13
C LEU A 464 -40.01 -15.58 -6.79
N LEU A 465 -40.15 -14.64 -5.86
CA LEU A 465 -41.41 -14.05 -5.45
C LEU A 465 -41.67 -12.73 -6.18
N ASP A 466 -40.66 -11.87 -6.24
CA ASP A 466 -40.78 -10.52 -6.81
C ASP A 466 -39.42 -9.97 -7.25
N VAL A 467 -39.45 -8.93 -8.08
CA VAL A 467 -38.28 -8.29 -8.67
C VAL A 467 -38.45 -6.77 -8.69
N VAL A 468 -37.60 -6.06 -7.96
CA VAL A 468 -37.62 -4.59 -7.85
C VAL A 468 -36.48 -3.98 -8.66
N HIS A 469 -36.79 -2.99 -9.48
CA HIS A 469 -35.83 -2.20 -10.27
C HIS A 469 -36.44 -0.85 -10.67
N ARG A 470 -35.74 0.01 -11.41
CA ARG A 470 -36.22 1.37 -11.72
C ARG A 470 -37.62 1.44 -12.35
N GLN A 471 -37.98 0.51 -13.25
CA GLN A 471 -39.30 0.48 -13.89
C GLN A 471 -40.36 -0.28 -13.07
N ASN A 472 -39.95 -1.22 -12.21
CA ASN A 472 -40.80 -1.85 -11.20
C ASN A 472 -40.30 -1.46 -9.80
N SER A 473 -40.57 -0.22 -9.40
CA SER A 473 -39.84 0.45 -8.32
C SER A 473 -40.29 0.06 -6.91
N GLN A 474 -41.24 -0.86 -6.74
CA GLN A 474 -41.72 -1.27 -5.43
C GLN A 474 -42.20 -2.71 -5.46
N SER A 475 -41.88 -3.47 -4.41
CA SER A 475 -42.35 -4.83 -4.26
C SER A 475 -43.84 -4.89 -3.92
N GLU A 476 -44.51 -5.99 -4.26
CA GLU A 476 -45.93 -6.21 -3.97
C GLU A 476 -46.24 -6.13 -2.47
N ASP A 477 -45.31 -6.58 -1.63
CA ASP A 477 -45.43 -6.54 -0.16
C ASP A 477 -44.97 -5.21 0.47
N LEU A 478 -44.54 -4.25 -0.35
CA LEU A 478 -44.02 -2.93 0.05
C LEU A 478 -42.79 -2.99 0.97
N SER A 479 -42.11 -4.13 1.05
CA SER A 479 -40.90 -4.32 1.87
C SER A 479 -39.64 -3.79 1.19
N VAL A 480 -39.62 -3.72 -0.14
CA VAL A 480 -38.48 -3.21 -0.92
C VAL A 480 -38.99 -2.16 -1.91
N ALA A 481 -38.31 -1.02 -1.99
CA ALA A 481 -38.57 0.01 -2.98
C ALA A 481 -37.27 0.58 -3.55
N TYR A 482 -37.26 0.94 -4.83
CA TYR A 482 -36.15 1.65 -5.47
C TYR A 482 -36.48 3.14 -5.55
N VAL A 483 -35.78 3.95 -4.76
CA VAL A 483 -36.03 5.39 -4.58
C VAL A 483 -34.70 6.13 -4.58
N GLU A 484 -34.60 7.22 -5.35
CA GLU A 484 -33.40 8.07 -5.42
C GLU A 484 -32.11 7.27 -5.67
N ASP A 485 -32.18 6.37 -6.65
CA ASP A 485 -31.10 5.47 -7.06
C ASP A 485 -30.58 4.48 -5.99
N ARG A 486 -31.37 4.24 -4.94
CA ARG A 486 -31.07 3.28 -3.85
C ARG A 486 -32.24 2.36 -3.60
N PHE A 487 -31.97 1.17 -3.06
CA PHE A 487 -33.04 0.31 -2.52
C PHE A 487 -33.31 0.66 -1.05
N GLN A 488 -34.56 0.93 -0.71
CA GLN A 488 -35.06 1.01 0.66
C GLN A 488 -35.65 -0.34 1.04
N VAL A 489 -35.17 -0.93 2.13
CA VAL A 489 -35.60 -2.24 2.63
C VAL A 489 -36.16 -2.11 4.03
N ALA A 490 -37.45 -2.36 4.19
CA ALA A 490 -38.16 -2.36 5.46
C ALA A 490 -38.18 -3.77 6.07
N LEU A 491 -37.20 -4.07 6.93
CA LEU A 491 -37.00 -5.41 7.51
C LEU A 491 -38.24 -5.97 8.23
N PRO A 492 -39.01 -5.18 9.01
CA PRO A 492 -40.21 -5.66 9.69
C PRO A 492 -41.39 -5.93 8.76
N ARG A 493 -41.39 -5.33 7.56
CA ARG A 493 -42.50 -5.44 6.58
C ARG A 493 -42.34 -6.60 5.62
N ALA A 494 -41.13 -7.08 5.41
CA ALA A 494 -40.87 -8.26 4.60
C ALA A 494 -41.75 -9.42 5.11
N VAL A 495 -42.63 -9.93 4.25
CA VAL A 495 -43.56 -11.02 4.60
C VAL A 495 -42.76 -12.23 5.08
N THR A 496 -43.36 -13.10 5.92
CA THR A 496 -42.70 -14.33 6.42
C THR A 496 -42.11 -15.19 5.31
N ASP A 497 -42.70 -15.13 4.12
CA ASP A 497 -42.33 -15.93 2.97
C ASP A 497 -41.08 -15.39 2.27
N VAL A 498 -40.79 -14.09 2.36
CA VAL A 498 -39.53 -13.51 1.86
C VAL A 498 -38.40 -13.94 2.80
N HIS A 499 -37.47 -14.73 2.27
CA HIS A 499 -36.33 -15.24 3.02
C HIS A 499 -35.01 -14.64 2.54
N TYR A 500 -34.89 -14.37 1.24
CA TYR A 500 -33.69 -13.77 0.63
C TYR A 500 -34.06 -12.51 -0.14
N ILE A 501 -33.23 -11.48 -0.01
CA ILE A 501 -33.26 -10.26 -0.82
C ILE A 501 -31.87 -10.09 -1.44
N CYS A 502 -31.76 -10.35 -2.74
CA CYS A 502 -30.49 -10.35 -3.46
C CYS A 502 -30.33 -9.10 -4.31
N PHE A 503 -29.15 -8.48 -4.26
CA PHE A 503 -28.82 -7.28 -5.00
C PHE A 503 -27.85 -7.59 -6.12
N SER A 504 -28.20 -7.16 -7.33
CA SER A 504 -27.43 -7.44 -8.53
C SER A 504 -27.38 -6.26 -9.50
N LEU A 505 -26.35 -6.23 -10.33
CA LEU A 505 -26.11 -5.26 -11.39
C LEU A 505 -26.00 -5.99 -12.71
N GLY A 506 -26.72 -5.57 -13.74
CA GLY A 506 -26.57 -6.16 -15.08
C GLY A 506 -27.53 -5.61 -16.14
N PRO A 507 -27.38 -6.03 -17.40
CA PRO A 507 -28.23 -5.61 -18.53
C PRO A 507 -29.54 -6.40 -18.63
N TYR A 508 -30.26 -6.55 -17.53
CA TYR A 508 -31.37 -7.50 -17.42
C TYR A 508 -32.58 -7.22 -18.32
N LEU A 509 -32.63 -6.06 -18.96
CA LEU A 509 -33.69 -5.66 -19.89
C LEU A 509 -33.36 -6.03 -21.35
N GLY A 510 -32.37 -6.90 -21.58
CA GLY A 510 -32.03 -7.42 -22.91
C GLY A 510 -31.21 -6.46 -23.77
N GLU A 511 -30.66 -5.42 -23.17
CA GLU A 511 -29.80 -4.44 -23.83
C GLU A 511 -28.34 -4.95 -23.90
N GLN A 512 -27.56 -4.50 -24.89
CA GLN A 512 -26.13 -4.76 -24.86
C GLN A 512 -25.48 -3.89 -23.78
N ALA A 513 -24.92 -4.49 -22.73
CA ALA A 513 -24.02 -3.79 -21.82
C ALA A 513 -22.55 -4.07 -22.13
N ASP A 514 -21.77 -3.00 -22.01
CA ASP A 514 -20.32 -3.04 -21.94
C ASP A 514 -19.83 -3.63 -20.61
N HIS A 515 -18.53 -3.86 -20.53
CA HIS A 515 -17.90 -4.48 -19.38
C HIS A 515 -17.97 -3.57 -18.15
N ILE A 516 -18.46 -4.11 -17.05
CA ILE A 516 -18.34 -3.52 -15.72
C ILE A 516 -16.86 -3.61 -15.34
N LEU A 517 -16.23 -2.46 -15.19
CA LEU A 517 -14.83 -2.30 -14.81
C LEU A 517 -14.66 -2.44 -13.30
N SER A 518 -15.55 -1.80 -12.55
CA SER A 518 -15.56 -1.84 -11.09
C SER A 518 -16.97 -1.68 -10.54
N ALA A 519 -17.18 -2.15 -9.31
CA ALA A 519 -18.44 -2.02 -8.60
C ALA A 519 -18.20 -1.73 -7.11
N ALA A 520 -19.18 -1.13 -6.45
CA ALA A 520 -19.18 -0.94 -5.01
C ALA A 520 -20.58 -1.08 -4.43
N PHE A 521 -20.63 -1.40 -3.15
CA PHE A 521 -21.86 -1.58 -2.39
C PHE A 521 -21.74 -0.92 -1.04
N ASN A 522 -22.80 -0.26 -0.61
CA ASN A 522 -22.95 0.11 0.78
C ASN A 522 -24.37 -0.10 1.31
N MET A 523 -24.44 -0.30 2.62
CA MET A 523 -25.67 -0.45 3.38
C MET A 523 -25.66 0.57 4.50
N LEU A 524 -26.69 1.42 4.53
CA LEU A 524 -26.86 2.44 5.57
C LEU A 524 -28.09 2.11 6.42
N ASN A 525 -28.05 2.49 7.70
CA ASN A 525 -29.25 2.66 8.49
C ASN A 525 -29.99 3.91 7.99
N SER A 526 -31.24 3.76 7.51
CA SER A 526 -31.97 4.89 6.95
C SER A 526 -32.37 5.95 7.99
N ALA A 527 -32.34 5.61 9.29
CA ALA A 527 -32.76 6.53 10.35
C ALA A 527 -31.73 7.64 10.65
N ASP A 528 -30.45 7.31 10.61
CA ASP A 528 -29.34 8.21 11.01
C ASP A 528 -28.23 8.33 9.95
N GLY A 529 -28.31 7.54 8.88
CA GLY A 529 -27.32 7.53 7.80
C GLY A 529 -26.04 6.76 8.14
N THR A 530 -25.97 6.06 9.28
CA THR A 530 -24.77 5.28 9.64
C THR A 530 -24.50 4.19 8.62
N GLU A 531 -23.26 4.09 8.16
CA GLU A 531 -22.82 3.02 7.25
C GLU A 531 -22.50 1.72 8.00
N ILE A 532 -23.31 0.70 7.73
CA ILE A 532 -23.24 -0.63 8.32
C ILE A 532 -22.29 -1.52 7.53
N VAL A 533 -22.36 -1.47 6.19
CA VAL A 533 -21.56 -2.30 5.29
C VAL A 533 -20.94 -1.45 4.20
N ARG A 534 -19.68 -1.72 3.89
CA ARG A 534 -18.96 -1.17 2.73
C ARG A 534 -18.22 -2.28 1.99
N CYS A 535 -18.28 -2.26 0.67
CA CYS A 535 -17.51 -3.15 -0.19
C CYS A 535 -17.13 -2.48 -1.51
N THR A 536 -15.94 -2.81 -2.00
CA THR A 536 -15.43 -2.38 -3.30
C THR A 536 -14.87 -3.56 -4.09
N PHE A 537 -15.11 -3.55 -5.40
CA PHE A 537 -14.60 -4.48 -6.39
C PHE A 537 -13.80 -3.66 -7.41
N PRO A 538 -12.50 -3.40 -7.16
CA PRO A 538 -11.75 -2.38 -7.90
C PRO A 538 -11.43 -2.79 -9.34
N ASP A 539 -11.33 -4.07 -9.67
CA ASP A 539 -11.06 -4.56 -11.03
C ASP A 539 -11.67 -5.96 -11.30
N PHE A 540 -12.24 -6.15 -12.49
CA PHE A 540 -12.69 -7.45 -13.00
C PHE A 540 -11.81 -7.90 -14.18
N ASP A 541 -10.55 -8.26 -13.92
CA ASP A 541 -9.49 -8.42 -14.94
C ASP A 541 -9.62 -9.60 -15.92
N THR A 542 -10.49 -10.58 -15.65
CA THR A 542 -10.35 -11.91 -16.29
C THR A 542 -11.36 -12.23 -17.38
N PHE A 543 -12.53 -11.57 -17.40
CA PHE A 543 -13.58 -11.81 -18.39
C PHE A 543 -14.43 -10.56 -18.61
N PRO A 544 -15.15 -10.45 -19.75
CA PRO A 544 -16.13 -9.40 -19.98
C PRO A 544 -17.29 -9.48 -18.97
N THR A 545 -17.08 -8.97 -17.75
CA THR A 545 -18.07 -8.98 -16.67
C THR A 545 -19.21 -8.05 -17.08
N ARG A 546 -20.39 -8.61 -17.33
CA ARG A 546 -21.59 -7.85 -17.68
C ARG A 546 -22.57 -7.78 -16.53
N THR A 547 -22.52 -8.77 -15.66
CA THR A 547 -23.37 -8.89 -14.50
C THR A 547 -22.51 -9.10 -13.26
N VAL A 548 -22.86 -8.40 -12.18
CA VAL A 548 -22.27 -8.56 -10.85
C VAL A 548 -23.38 -8.75 -9.83
N THR A 549 -23.50 -9.98 -9.31
CA THR A 549 -24.33 -10.25 -8.14
C THR A 549 -23.55 -9.89 -6.89
N VAL A 550 -23.97 -8.82 -6.22
CA VAL A 550 -23.16 -8.19 -5.19
C VAL A 550 -23.36 -8.86 -3.84
N GLY A 551 -24.60 -8.95 -3.36
CA GLY A 551 -24.86 -9.46 -2.01
C GLY A 551 -26.29 -9.95 -1.79
N CYS A 552 -26.49 -10.62 -0.68
CA CYS A 552 -27.76 -11.22 -0.28
C CYS A 552 -28.03 -10.95 1.19
N LEU A 553 -29.15 -10.30 1.46
CA LEU A 553 -29.71 -10.16 2.80
C LEU A 553 -30.65 -11.33 3.04
N PHE A 554 -30.53 -12.03 4.17
CA PHE A 554 -31.32 -13.23 4.45
C PHE A 554 -31.64 -13.41 5.94
N ARG A 555 -32.67 -14.21 6.20
CA ARG A 555 -33.13 -14.51 7.57
C ARG A 555 -32.40 -15.71 8.15
N SER A 556 -31.83 -15.55 9.33
CA SER A 556 -31.19 -16.62 10.11
C SER A 556 -31.85 -16.68 11.48
N GLY A 557 -32.89 -17.51 11.59
CA GLY A 557 -33.78 -17.54 12.75
C GLY A 557 -34.52 -16.21 12.93
N ALA A 558 -34.27 -15.52 14.05
CA ALA A 558 -34.85 -14.21 14.35
C ALA A 558 -33.98 -13.03 13.88
N SER A 559 -32.80 -13.30 13.32
CA SER A 559 -31.82 -12.27 12.95
C SER A 559 -31.79 -12.08 11.44
N TRP A 560 -31.32 -10.92 11.00
CA TRP A 560 -30.96 -10.67 9.62
C TRP A 560 -29.44 -10.71 9.45
N GLU A 561 -29.02 -11.46 8.44
CA GLU A 561 -27.62 -11.59 8.03
C GLU A 561 -27.45 -11.08 6.60
N PHE A 562 -26.26 -10.58 6.29
CA PHE A 562 -25.89 -10.17 4.96
C PHE A 562 -24.64 -10.92 4.52
N ALA A 563 -24.73 -11.59 3.37
CA ALA A 563 -23.62 -12.25 2.72
C ALA A 563 -23.21 -11.48 1.47
N LEU A 564 -21.93 -11.16 1.35
CA LEU A 564 -21.37 -10.57 0.14
C LEU A 564 -21.00 -11.69 -0.82
N LEU A 565 -21.66 -11.74 -1.99
CA LEU A 565 -21.52 -12.85 -2.94
C LEU A 565 -20.42 -12.61 -3.96
N GLY A 566 -20.31 -11.37 -4.46
CA GLY A 566 -19.28 -10.95 -5.43
C GLY A 566 -19.17 -11.85 -6.66
N LEU A 567 -20.30 -12.33 -7.20
CA LEU A 567 -20.31 -13.22 -8.36
C LEU A 567 -20.30 -12.38 -9.64
N SER A 568 -19.35 -12.64 -10.53
CA SER A 568 -19.33 -12.08 -11.87
C SER A 568 -19.87 -13.08 -12.88
N SER A 569 -20.72 -12.62 -13.80
CA SER A 569 -21.30 -13.45 -14.85
C SER A 569 -21.56 -12.67 -16.13
N CYS A 570 -22.09 -13.37 -17.14
CA CYS A 570 -22.55 -12.80 -18.41
C CYS A 570 -24.08 -12.86 -18.54
N ASP A 571 -24.80 -12.94 -17.41
CA ASP A 571 -26.27 -13.07 -17.41
C ASP A 571 -26.91 -11.88 -18.11
N LEU A 572 -27.84 -12.14 -19.03
CA LEU A 572 -28.53 -11.12 -19.82
C LEU A 572 -30.01 -10.96 -19.44
N THR A 573 -30.53 -11.89 -18.64
CA THR A 573 -31.93 -11.93 -18.24
C THR A 573 -32.06 -12.09 -16.73
N ILE A 574 -33.21 -11.69 -16.18
CA ILE A 574 -33.55 -11.89 -14.78
C ILE A 574 -33.57 -13.39 -14.43
N ASP A 575 -34.05 -14.23 -15.34
CA ASP A 575 -34.11 -15.69 -15.15
C ASP A 575 -32.71 -16.32 -15.04
N ASP A 576 -31.77 -15.86 -15.87
CA ASP A 576 -30.37 -16.34 -15.79
C ASP A 576 -29.72 -15.91 -14.48
N CYS A 577 -29.90 -14.65 -14.08
CA CYS A 577 -29.43 -14.14 -12.78
C CYS A 577 -30.03 -14.94 -11.61
N THR A 578 -31.34 -15.24 -11.68
CA THR A 578 -32.05 -16.03 -10.68
C THR A 578 -31.45 -17.43 -10.57
N ARG A 579 -31.19 -18.09 -11.70
CA ARG A 579 -30.56 -19.42 -11.72
C ARG A 579 -29.14 -19.40 -11.15
N THR A 580 -28.34 -18.38 -11.50
CA THR A 580 -26.99 -18.18 -10.95
C THR A 580 -27.03 -18.02 -9.42
N LEU A 581 -27.98 -17.22 -8.92
CA LEU A 581 -28.20 -17.02 -7.48
C LEU A 581 -28.62 -18.30 -6.77
N GLN A 582 -29.61 -19.03 -7.31
CA GLN A 582 -30.09 -20.29 -6.76
C GLN A 582 -28.94 -21.31 -6.62
N ASN A 583 -28.13 -21.47 -7.68
CA ASN A 583 -26.97 -22.34 -7.65
C ASN A 583 -25.98 -21.92 -6.55
N CYS A 584 -25.70 -20.61 -6.44
CA CYS A 584 -24.80 -20.11 -5.40
C CYS A 584 -25.33 -20.35 -3.98
N MET A 585 -26.63 -20.13 -3.75
CA MET A 585 -27.26 -20.38 -2.45
C MET A 585 -27.19 -21.85 -2.05
N ILE A 586 -27.41 -22.76 -3.00
CA ILE A 586 -27.27 -24.21 -2.80
C ILE A 586 -25.83 -24.58 -2.46
N GLU A 587 -24.85 -24.06 -3.20
CA GLU A 587 -23.42 -24.35 -2.95
C GLU A 587 -22.96 -23.80 -1.59
N LYS A 588 -23.33 -22.56 -1.26
CA LYS A 588 -22.89 -21.88 -0.04
C LYS A 588 -23.72 -22.18 1.22
N HIS A 589 -24.83 -22.93 1.10
CA HIS A 589 -25.74 -23.29 2.20
C HIS A 589 -26.24 -22.08 3.02
N LEU A 590 -26.52 -20.95 2.35
CA LEU A 590 -26.95 -19.72 3.02
C LEU A 590 -28.26 -19.95 3.79
N GLY A 591 -28.24 -19.75 5.11
CA GLY A 591 -29.42 -19.88 5.98
C GLY A 591 -29.73 -21.32 6.46
N HIS A 592 -29.00 -22.34 6.02
CA HIS A 592 -29.06 -23.67 6.62
C HIS A 592 -28.04 -23.78 7.75
N LEU A 593 -28.49 -24.06 8.97
CA LEU A 593 -27.64 -24.49 10.09
C LEU A 593 -26.94 -25.82 9.72
N SER A 594 -25.87 -25.77 8.95
CA SER A 594 -24.92 -26.87 8.85
C SER A 594 -23.91 -26.71 9.98
N SER A 595 -24.24 -27.31 11.12
CA SER A 595 -23.25 -27.96 11.95
C SER A 595 -22.36 -28.82 11.05
N LEU A 596 -21.19 -28.33 10.62
CA LEU A 596 -20.06 -29.09 10.07
C LEU A 596 -19.01 -28.12 9.49
N MET A 597 -18.20 -27.53 10.37
CA MET A 597 -16.78 -27.25 10.09
C MET A 597 -15.97 -27.40 11.39
N THR A 598 -16.06 -28.59 11.97
CA THR A 598 -14.91 -29.20 12.65
C THR A 598 -14.36 -30.24 11.70
N TYR A 599 -13.37 -29.87 10.89
CA TYR A 599 -12.48 -30.86 10.29
C TYR A 599 -11.04 -30.31 10.24
N SER A 600 -10.23 -30.99 11.05
CA SER A 600 -8.76 -31.09 11.14
C SER A 600 -7.95 -29.83 11.40
#